data_AF-A0A8T7EJF6-F1
#
_entry.id   AF-A0A8T7EJF6-F1
#
_cell.length_a   1.000
_cell.length_b   1.000
_cell.length_c   1.000
_cell.angle_alpha   90.00
_cell.angle_beta   90.00
_cell.angle_gamma   90.00
#
_symmetry.space_group_name_H-M   'P 1'
#
loop_
_entity.id
_entity.type
_entity.pdbx_description
1 polymer ?
#
loop_
_entity_poly.entity_id
_entity_poly.type
_entity_poly.pdbx_seq_one_letter_code
_entity_poly.pdbx_strand_id
1 'polypeptide(L)'
;MRGRMFGLVLFLVLAAVLPACDPMAQVVEPTVPTPTLSGTATATPTATLSPTPRPTTTPELTATPTPFPCDEDGLVIDITDNHSETAREDIPYTAYLPPCYGSSSARFPLLLLIAPGPGRRDLMETLNLPAILDEGIRSGAYPPAIVVIAEPGPARIPRAVSAGCIGVDGHQR
;
A
#
# COMPACT_ATOMS: atom_id res chain seq x y z
N MET A 1 15.98 51.39 -23.05
CA MET A 1 14.50 51.41 -22.90
C MET A 1 13.84 50.08 -23.30
N ARG A 2 14.33 49.36 -24.33
CA ARG A 2 13.80 48.04 -24.77
C ARG A 2 13.85 46.90 -23.73
N GLY A 3 14.86 46.85 -22.86
CA GLY A 3 14.96 45.80 -21.82
C GLY A 3 13.96 45.94 -20.65
N ARG A 4 13.59 47.18 -20.29
CA ARG A 4 12.58 47.45 -19.26
C ARG A 4 11.17 47.05 -19.71
N MET A 5 10.88 47.24 -20.99
CA MET A 5 9.59 46.89 -21.58
C MET A 5 9.45 45.37 -21.74
N PHE A 6 10.51 44.67 -22.11
CA PHE A 6 10.53 43.20 -22.19
C PHE A 6 10.35 42.55 -20.81
N GLY A 7 10.99 43.10 -19.76
CA GLY A 7 10.81 42.62 -18.39
C GLY A 7 9.39 42.83 -17.86
N LEU A 8 8.74 43.94 -18.21
CA LEU A 8 7.37 44.24 -17.78
C LEU A 8 6.34 43.35 -18.50
N VAL A 9 6.56 43.08 -19.79
CA VAL A 9 5.73 42.13 -20.57
C VAL A 9 5.91 40.69 -20.05
N LEU A 10 7.15 40.26 -19.77
CA LEU A 10 7.40 38.93 -19.21
C LEU A 10 6.75 38.76 -17.83
N PHE A 11 6.82 39.80 -16.98
CA PHE A 11 6.19 39.79 -15.66
C PHE A 11 4.65 39.74 -15.73
N LEU A 12 4.04 40.48 -16.67
CA LEU A 12 2.60 40.40 -16.92
C LEU A 12 2.15 39.03 -17.43
N VAL A 13 2.95 38.40 -18.29
CA VAL A 13 2.68 37.03 -18.77
C VAL A 13 2.79 36.02 -17.61
N LEU A 14 3.83 36.11 -16.76
CA LEU A 14 3.96 35.22 -15.60
C LEU A 14 2.80 35.37 -14.60
N ALA A 15 2.37 36.61 -14.33
CA ALA A 15 1.26 36.89 -13.42
C ALA A 15 -0.08 36.35 -13.94
N ALA A 16 -0.27 36.31 -15.27
CA ALA A 16 -1.49 35.81 -15.89
C ALA A 16 -1.64 34.28 -15.83
N VAL A 17 -0.56 33.52 -15.59
CA VAL A 17 -0.58 32.05 -15.56
C VAL A 17 -0.85 31.48 -14.16
N LEU A 18 -0.91 32.32 -13.12
CA LEU A 18 -1.06 31.90 -11.72
C LEU A 18 -2.50 31.72 -11.15
N PRO A 19 -3.63 32.00 -11.82
CA PRO A 19 -4.95 31.71 -11.24
C PRO A 19 -5.50 30.38 -11.78
N ALA A 20 -5.01 29.26 -11.23
CA ALA A 20 -5.67 27.96 -11.35
C ALA A 20 -5.52 27.19 -10.03
N CYS A 21 -6.05 27.78 -8.96
CA CYS A 21 -6.33 27.10 -7.72
C CYS A 21 -7.84 27.18 -7.50
N ASP A 22 -8.57 26.16 -7.97
CA ASP A 22 -10.00 26.03 -7.71
C ASP A 22 -10.21 24.75 -6.85
N PRO A 23 -10.56 24.88 -5.56
CA PRO A 23 -10.93 23.74 -4.75
C PRO A 23 -12.41 23.39 -5.00
N MET A 24 -12.66 22.56 -6.00
CA MET A 24 -13.94 21.85 -6.14
C MET A 24 -14.02 20.74 -5.07
N ALA A 25 -14.31 21.11 -3.83
CA ALA A 25 -14.74 20.18 -2.79
C ALA A 25 -16.27 20.00 -2.89
N GLN A 26 -16.71 18.88 -3.46
CA GLN A 26 -18.12 18.50 -3.47
C GLN A 26 -18.43 17.70 -2.19
N VAL A 27 -19.14 18.34 -1.26
CA VAL A 27 -19.71 17.67 -0.08
C VAL A 27 -20.94 16.91 -0.53
N VAL A 28 -20.81 15.58 -0.60
CA VAL A 28 -21.96 14.68 -0.79
C VAL A 28 -22.42 14.22 0.59
N GLU A 29 -23.60 14.69 0.99
CA GLU A 29 -24.28 14.25 2.21
C GLU A 29 -24.90 12.86 1.98
N PRO A 30 -24.55 11.83 2.78
CA PRO A 30 -25.10 10.50 2.60
C PRO A 30 -26.55 10.44 3.12
N THR A 31 -27.50 10.26 2.21
CA THR A 31 -28.88 9.86 2.55
C THR A 31 -28.90 8.36 2.86
N VAL A 32 -29.21 8.01 4.10
CA VAL A 32 -29.35 6.61 4.54
C VAL A 32 -30.79 6.16 4.26
N PRO A 33 -31.04 5.17 3.38
CA PRO A 33 -32.38 4.58 3.25
C PRO A 33 -32.67 3.61 4.40
N THR A 34 -33.75 3.87 5.13
CA THR A 34 -34.30 2.99 6.17
C THR A 34 -35.00 1.78 5.53
N PRO A 35 -34.59 0.53 5.78
CA PRO A 35 -35.30 -0.63 5.26
C PRO A 35 -36.55 -0.94 6.09
N THR A 36 -37.71 -0.94 5.44
CA THR A 36 -38.97 -1.45 6.00
C THR A 36 -39.00 -2.97 5.87
N LEU A 37 -38.84 -3.68 6.99
CA LEU A 37 -38.95 -5.15 7.01
C LEU A 37 -40.44 -5.56 7.02
N SER A 38 -40.90 -6.11 5.90
CA SER A 38 -42.17 -6.84 5.82
C SER A 38 -41.86 -8.29 5.45
N GLY A 39 -41.99 -9.20 6.42
CA GLY A 39 -41.73 -10.62 6.26
C GLY A 39 -42.59 -11.42 7.23
N THR A 40 -43.60 -12.10 6.69
CA THR A 40 -44.48 -13.01 7.41
C THR A 40 -43.72 -14.28 7.82
N ALA A 41 -43.80 -14.64 9.10
CA ALA A 41 -43.12 -15.81 9.65
C ALA A 41 -43.68 -17.12 9.08
N THR A 42 -42.80 -17.96 8.52
CA THR A 42 -43.08 -19.38 8.23
C THR A 42 -42.16 -20.21 9.12
N ALA A 43 -42.74 -21.04 9.98
CA ALA A 43 -42.01 -21.95 10.87
C ALA A 43 -41.44 -23.13 10.09
N THR A 44 -40.18 -23.48 10.30
CA THR A 44 -39.50 -24.65 9.70
C THR A 44 -38.42 -25.15 10.68
N PRO A 45 -38.20 -26.47 10.80
CA PRO A 45 -37.94 -27.13 12.09
C PRO A 45 -36.51 -26.99 12.65
N THR A 46 -36.46 -27.06 13.98
CA THR A 46 -35.28 -27.04 14.85
C THR A 46 -34.23 -28.08 14.46
N ALA A 47 -33.07 -27.62 14.00
CA ALA A 47 -31.86 -28.43 13.93
C ALA A 47 -31.20 -28.52 15.32
N THR A 48 -30.90 -29.73 15.77
CA THR A 48 -30.14 -30.00 16.99
C THR A 48 -28.70 -29.53 16.80
N LEU A 49 -28.31 -28.47 17.52
CA LEU A 49 -26.97 -27.90 17.47
C LEU A 49 -25.98 -28.82 18.19
N SER A 50 -25.03 -29.37 17.43
CA SER A 50 -23.79 -29.96 17.96
C SER A 50 -22.94 -28.85 18.60
N PRO A 51 -22.26 -29.09 19.75
CA PRO A 51 -21.45 -28.05 20.38
C PRO A 51 -20.26 -27.67 19.50
N THR A 52 -20.34 -26.49 18.88
CA THR A 52 -19.22 -25.84 18.19
C THR A 52 -18.07 -25.62 19.19
N PRO A 53 -16.81 -26.02 18.88
CA PRO A 53 -15.68 -25.67 19.72
C PRO A 53 -15.58 -24.14 19.79
N ARG A 54 -15.61 -23.61 21.02
CA ARG A 54 -15.50 -22.18 21.30
C ARG A 54 -14.17 -21.66 20.75
N PRO A 55 -14.14 -20.57 19.96
CA PRO A 55 -12.90 -20.00 19.48
C PRO A 55 -12.01 -19.65 20.69
N THR A 56 -10.82 -20.24 20.72
CA THR A 56 -9.76 -19.86 21.63
C THR A 56 -9.43 -18.40 21.36
N THR A 57 -9.56 -17.55 22.38
CA THR A 57 -9.19 -16.13 22.30
C THR A 57 -7.72 -16.02 21.93
N THR A 58 -7.42 -15.51 20.74
CA THR A 58 -6.07 -15.10 20.35
C THR A 58 -5.56 -14.14 21.42
N PRO A 59 -4.37 -14.37 22.02
CA PRO A 59 -3.81 -13.42 22.96
C PRO A 59 -3.64 -12.07 22.27
N GLU A 60 -4.26 -11.05 22.84
CA GLU A 60 -4.11 -9.67 22.41
C GLU A 60 -2.71 -9.22 22.81
N LEU A 61 -1.79 -9.13 21.85
CA LEU A 61 -0.46 -8.58 22.07
C LEU A 61 -0.61 -7.07 22.27
N THR A 62 -0.74 -6.64 23.52
CA THR A 62 -0.64 -5.23 23.87
C THR A 62 0.78 -4.75 23.58
N ALA A 63 0.96 -3.97 22.52
CA ALA A 63 2.23 -3.35 22.19
C ALA A 63 2.64 -2.41 23.33
N THR A 64 3.57 -2.85 24.18
CA THR A 64 4.17 -1.98 25.19
C THR A 64 5.22 -1.12 24.48
N PRO A 65 5.16 0.23 24.56
CA PRO A 65 6.22 1.07 24.02
C PRO A 65 7.50 0.75 24.79
N THR A 66 8.34 -0.06 24.19
CA THR A 66 9.65 -0.39 24.75
C THR A 66 10.54 0.79 24.43
N PRO A 67 11.14 1.48 25.42
CA PRO A 67 12.11 2.53 25.13
C PRO A 67 13.21 1.92 24.26
N PHE A 68 13.35 2.43 23.05
CA PHE A 68 14.25 1.89 22.03
C PHE A 68 15.67 2.38 22.33
N PRO A 69 16.60 1.52 22.78
CA PRO A 69 17.84 1.95 23.43
C PRO A 69 19.01 2.11 22.43
N CYS A 70 18.72 2.46 21.18
CA CYS A 70 19.65 2.29 20.07
C CYS A 70 19.93 3.62 19.40
N ASP A 71 21.22 3.97 19.31
CA ASP A 71 21.71 5.23 18.73
C ASP A 71 22.29 5.03 17.32
N GLU A 72 21.95 3.91 16.68
CA GLU A 72 22.34 3.57 15.31
C GLU A 72 21.17 3.83 14.36
N ASP A 73 21.44 3.99 13.08
CA ASP A 73 20.42 4.01 12.04
C ASP A 73 20.03 2.59 11.59
N GLY A 74 18.91 2.47 10.89
CA GLY A 74 18.48 1.22 10.29
C GLY A 74 19.38 0.78 9.13
N LEU A 75 19.26 -0.48 8.74
CA LEU A 75 20.05 -1.06 7.67
C LEU A 75 19.15 -1.42 6.49
N VAL A 76 19.53 -1.01 5.28
CA VAL A 76 18.90 -1.52 4.05
C VAL A 76 19.74 -2.65 3.48
N ILE A 77 19.10 -3.77 3.18
CA ILE A 77 19.70 -4.90 2.47
C ILE A 77 18.96 -5.14 1.17
N ASP A 78 19.74 -5.38 0.11
CA ASP A 78 19.20 -5.74 -1.20
C ASP A 78 19.45 -7.21 -1.50
N ILE A 79 18.40 -7.94 -1.84
CA ILE A 79 18.41 -9.39 -2.01
C ILE A 79 17.91 -9.70 -3.41
N THR A 80 18.79 -10.28 -4.23
CA THR A 80 18.54 -10.50 -5.66
C THR A 80 18.43 -11.98 -6.02
N ASP A 81 19.00 -12.86 -5.19
CA ASP A 81 19.18 -14.29 -5.37
C ASP A 81 18.21 -15.14 -4.53
N ASN A 82 16.97 -14.65 -4.37
CA ASN A 82 15.93 -15.32 -3.60
C ASN A 82 15.09 -16.26 -4.48
N HIS A 83 15.58 -17.49 -4.69
CA HIS A 83 14.91 -18.47 -5.54
C HIS A 83 13.58 -18.96 -4.95
N SER A 84 12.50 -18.82 -5.71
CA SER A 84 11.18 -19.37 -5.39
C SER A 84 10.92 -20.65 -6.18
N GLU A 85 10.63 -21.76 -5.51
CA GLU A 85 10.26 -23.02 -6.18
C GLU A 85 8.93 -22.91 -6.93
N THR A 86 7.97 -22.18 -6.36
CA THR A 86 6.64 -21.95 -6.95
C THR A 86 6.74 -21.10 -8.21
N ALA A 87 7.54 -20.04 -8.17
CA ALA A 87 7.78 -19.19 -9.33
C ALA A 87 8.84 -19.78 -10.28
N ARG A 88 9.68 -20.73 -9.84
CA ARG A 88 10.83 -21.31 -10.59
C ARG A 88 11.82 -20.26 -11.08
N GLU A 89 12.04 -19.24 -10.26
CA GLU A 89 12.89 -18.09 -10.54
C GLU A 89 13.22 -17.32 -9.28
N ASP A 90 14.18 -16.41 -9.38
CA ASP A 90 14.54 -15.50 -8.30
C ASP A 90 13.52 -14.37 -8.19
N ILE A 91 12.99 -14.18 -6.98
CA ILE A 91 12.09 -13.09 -6.64
C ILE A 91 12.86 -12.08 -5.79
N PRO A 92 13.41 -11.01 -6.39
CA PRO A 92 14.24 -10.07 -5.69
C PRO A 92 13.40 -9.17 -4.77
N TYR A 93 13.99 -8.74 -3.67
CA TYR A 93 13.38 -7.80 -2.72
C TYR A 93 14.43 -6.95 -2.01
N THR A 94 14.01 -5.79 -1.52
CA THR A 94 14.85 -4.92 -0.68
C THR A 94 14.19 -4.80 0.67
N ALA A 95 14.97 -4.95 1.74
CA ALA A 95 14.47 -4.91 3.11
C ALA A 95 15.17 -3.82 3.92
N TYR A 96 14.38 -3.02 4.64
CA TYR A 96 14.86 -2.18 5.72
C TYR A 96 14.72 -2.96 7.03
N LEU A 97 15.81 -3.00 7.79
CA LEU A 97 15.88 -3.53 9.14
C LEU A 97 15.96 -2.35 10.12
N PRO A 98 15.13 -2.35 11.17
CA PRO A 98 15.18 -1.27 12.15
C PRO A 98 16.52 -1.29 12.89
N PRO A 99 16.90 -0.18 13.55
CA PRO A 99 18.11 -0.18 14.35
C PRO A 99 18.11 -1.29 15.41
N CYS A 100 19.29 -1.73 15.84
CA CYS A 100 19.45 -2.84 16.79
C CYS A 100 18.86 -4.19 16.35
N TYR A 101 18.47 -4.37 15.09
CA TYR A 101 17.98 -5.66 14.61
C TYR A 101 18.96 -6.81 14.89
N GLY A 102 20.26 -6.59 14.66
CA GLY A 102 21.30 -7.61 14.86
C GLY A 102 21.78 -7.78 16.30
N SER A 103 21.57 -6.78 17.15
CA SER A 103 22.08 -6.76 18.54
C SER A 103 21.02 -7.12 19.57
N SER A 104 19.74 -7.11 19.18
CA SER A 104 18.62 -7.43 20.06
C SER A 104 18.07 -8.82 19.77
N SER A 105 17.51 -9.46 20.80
CA SER A 105 16.68 -10.66 20.64
C SER A 105 15.19 -10.33 20.43
N ALA A 106 14.89 -9.08 20.08
CA ALA A 106 13.51 -8.61 19.92
C ALA A 106 12.87 -9.17 18.64
N ARG A 107 11.55 -9.32 18.66
CA ARG A 107 10.76 -9.67 17.48
C ARG A 107 10.12 -8.40 16.95
N PHE A 108 10.38 -8.12 15.68
CA PHE A 108 9.84 -6.95 15.00
C PHE A 108 8.68 -7.37 14.08
N PRO A 109 7.60 -6.57 13.99
CA PRO A 109 6.57 -6.78 12.98
C PRO A 109 7.14 -6.61 11.57
N LEU A 110 6.52 -7.29 10.60
CA LEU A 110 6.89 -7.24 9.19
C LEU A 110 5.82 -6.48 8.39
N LEU A 111 6.24 -5.42 7.71
CA LEU A 111 5.45 -4.75 6.69
C LEU A 111 5.93 -5.20 5.30
N LEU A 112 5.10 -5.96 4.60
CA LEU A 112 5.37 -6.42 3.24
C LEU A 112 4.66 -5.51 2.24
N LEU A 113 5.43 -4.79 1.44
CA LEU A 113 4.99 -3.93 0.35
C LEU A 113 5.26 -4.65 -0.97
N ILE A 114 4.19 -4.91 -1.73
CA ILE A 114 4.31 -5.47 -3.07
C ILE A 114 4.36 -4.35 -4.07
N ALA A 115 5.45 -4.28 -4.84
CA ALA A 115 5.60 -3.25 -5.85
C ALA A 115 4.65 -3.50 -7.03
N PRO A 116 4.17 -2.45 -7.73
CA PRO A 116 3.20 -2.60 -8.82
C PRO A 116 3.78 -3.21 -10.11
N GLY A 117 5.10 -3.39 -10.19
CA GLY A 117 5.79 -3.94 -11.34
C GLY A 117 7.27 -4.20 -11.04
N PRO A 118 8.02 -4.72 -12.02
CA PRO A 118 9.45 -5.00 -11.87
C PRO A 118 10.28 -3.71 -11.77
N GLY A 119 11.47 -3.82 -11.20
CA GLY A 119 12.41 -2.70 -11.03
C GLY A 119 11.96 -1.64 -10.03
N ARG A 120 10.95 -1.93 -9.22
CA ARG A 120 10.31 -0.97 -8.31
C ARG A 120 10.80 -1.07 -6.86
N ARG A 121 11.82 -1.88 -6.60
CA ARG A 121 12.53 -1.91 -5.31
C ARG A 121 13.24 -0.61 -4.98
N ASP A 122 13.56 0.17 -6.02
CA ASP A 122 14.06 1.54 -5.96
C ASP A 122 13.16 2.47 -5.13
N LEU A 123 11.90 2.10 -4.89
CA LEU A 123 10.99 2.82 -4.00
C LEU A 123 11.56 3.01 -2.59
N MET A 124 12.40 2.07 -2.11
CA MET A 124 13.07 2.20 -0.82
C MET A 124 13.88 3.50 -0.75
N GLU A 125 14.67 3.77 -1.79
CA GLU A 125 15.51 4.97 -1.90
C GLU A 125 14.73 6.19 -2.41
N THR A 126 13.88 5.99 -3.43
CA THR A 126 13.09 7.06 -4.07
C THR A 126 12.21 7.80 -3.06
N LEU A 127 11.63 7.07 -2.10
CA LEU A 127 10.80 7.65 -1.04
C LEU A 127 11.62 8.09 0.18
N ASN A 128 12.94 7.87 0.17
CA ASN A 128 13.81 8.05 1.33
C ASN A 128 13.25 7.33 2.58
N LEU A 129 12.73 6.11 2.36
CA LEU A 129 12.01 5.35 3.38
C LEU A 129 12.86 5.08 4.63
N PRO A 130 14.17 4.75 4.53
CA PRO A 130 15.02 4.52 5.70
C PRO A 130 15.06 5.72 6.63
N ALA A 131 15.32 6.93 6.10
CA ALA A 131 15.41 8.13 6.92
C ALA A 131 14.07 8.48 7.61
N ILE A 132 12.95 8.27 6.91
CA ILE A 132 11.60 8.49 7.47
C ILE A 132 11.32 7.48 8.60
N LEU A 133 11.68 6.22 8.39
CA LEU A 133 11.49 5.16 9.38
C LEU A 133 12.39 5.38 10.60
N ASP A 134 13.67 5.71 10.40
CA ASP A 134 14.62 5.98 11.47
C ASP A 134 14.15 7.14 12.34
N GLU A 135 13.76 8.26 11.73
CA GLU A 135 13.25 9.42 12.48
C GLU A 135 11.91 9.12 13.17
N GLY A 136 11.01 8.43 12.48
CA GLY A 136 9.73 8.03 13.06
C GLY A 136 9.88 7.05 14.24
N ILE A 137 10.86 6.16 14.18
CA ILE A 137 11.20 5.24 15.27
C ILE A 137 11.84 5.99 16.43
N ARG A 138 12.82 6.86 16.15
CA ARG A 138 13.55 7.65 17.17
C ARG A 138 12.63 8.62 17.90
N SER A 139 11.71 9.26 17.19
CA SER A 139 10.69 10.14 17.77
C SER A 139 9.54 9.38 18.46
N GLY A 140 9.47 8.05 18.31
CA GLY A 140 8.41 7.21 18.85
C GLY A 140 7.07 7.31 18.11
N ALA A 141 7.04 7.96 16.94
CA ALA A 141 5.85 8.03 16.09
C ALA A 141 5.50 6.68 15.44
N TYR A 142 6.51 5.86 15.14
CA TYR A 142 6.36 4.51 14.60
C TYR A 142 7.06 3.50 15.49
N PRO A 143 6.47 2.32 15.74
CA PRO A 143 7.19 1.22 16.36
C PRO A 143 8.29 0.72 15.40
N PRO A 144 9.43 0.22 15.93
CA PRO A 144 10.43 -0.45 15.10
C PRO A 144 9.82 -1.62 14.32
N ALA A 145 10.03 -1.65 13.01
CA ALA A 145 9.45 -2.65 12.10
C ALA A 145 10.43 -3.00 10.98
N ILE A 146 10.35 -4.24 10.49
CA ILE A 146 11.02 -4.66 9.25
C ILE A 146 10.11 -4.25 8.10
N VAL A 147 10.65 -3.60 7.09
CA VAL A 147 9.90 -3.22 5.89
C VAL A 147 10.53 -3.89 4.68
N VAL A 148 9.73 -4.65 3.93
CA VAL A 148 10.18 -5.36 2.73
C VAL A 148 9.44 -4.82 1.52
N ILE A 149 10.16 -4.41 0.50
CA ILE A 149 9.61 -4.10 -0.83
C ILE A 149 9.99 -5.26 -1.75
N ALA A 150 8.99 -6.05 -2.12
CA ALA A 150 9.17 -7.19 -3.02
C ALA A 150 8.66 -6.86 -4.42
N GLU A 151 9.39 -7.32 -5.44
CA GLU A 151 8.89 -7.26 -6.82
C GLU A 151 7.94 -8.43 -7.07
N PRO A 152 6.87 -8.20 -7.85
CA PRO A 152 6.14 -9.30 -8.43
C PRO A 152 7.09 -10.03 -9.39
N GLY A 153 7.31 -11.33 -9.18
CA GLY A 153 7.96 -12.17 -10.18
C GLY A 153 7.23 -12.04 -11.53
N PRO A 154 7.89 -12.34 -12.67
CA PRO A 154 7.28 -12.18 -13.97
C PRO A 154 5.95 -12.92 -14.06
N ALA A 155 4.93 -12.18 -14.47
CA ALA A 155 3.59 -12.71 -14.60
C ALA A 155 3.57 -13.79 -15.70
N ARG A 156 3.50 -15.07 -15.29
CA ARG A 156 3.15 -16.17 -16.19
C ARG A 156 1.66 -16.14 -16.49
N ILE A 157 1.24 -15.14 -17.25
CA ILE A 157 -0.10 -15.15 -17.83
C ILE A 157 -0.06 -16.18 -18.96
N PRO A 158 -0.83 -17.29 -18.88
CA PRO A 158 -1.00 -18.15 -20.04
C PRO A 158 -1.53 -17.23 -21.14
N ARG A 159 -0.78 -17.10 -22.23
CA ARG A 159 -1.12 -16.24 -23.36
C ARG A 159 -2.59 -16.49 -23.69
N ALA A 160 -3.47 -15.55 -23.35
CA ALA A 160 -4.86 -15.68 -23.70
C ALA A 160 -4.88 -15.84 -25.22
N VAL A 161 -5.47 -16.95 -25.69
CA VAL A 161 -5.90 -17.04 -27.08
C VAL A 161 -6.68 -15.74 -27.32
N SER A 162 -6.19 -14.96 -28.28
CA SER A 162 -6.82 -13.73 -28.74
C SER A 162 -8.33 -13.89 -28.68
N ALA A 163 -8.98 -13.23 -27.72
CA ALA A 163 -10.41 -13.06 -27.75
C ALA A 163 -10.68 -12.17 -28.96
N GLY A 164 -10.92 -12.82 -30.11
CA GLY A 164 -11.43 -12.15 -31.29
C GLY A 164 -12.67 -11.38 -30.84
N CYS A 165 -12.66 -10.07 -31.05
CA CYS A 165 -13.84 -9.25 -30.84
C CYS A 165 -14.97 -9.88 -31.64
N ILE A 166 -15.97 -10.44 -30.96
CA ILE A 166 -17.22 -10.87 -31.57
C ILE A 166 -17.90 -9.57 -32.04
N GLY A 167 -17.71 -9.23 -33.31
CA GLY A 167 -18.47 -8.19 -33.97
C GLY A 167 -19.92 -8.62 -34.03
N VAL A 168 -20.79 -7.89 -33.34
CA VAL A 168 -22.23 -8.02 -33.51
C VAL A 168 -22.57 -7.30 -34.82
N ASP A 169 -22.70 -8.07 -35.89
CA ASP A 169 -23.13 -7.57 -37.19
C ASP A 169 -24.58 -7.07 -37.08
N GLY A 170 -24.75 -5.75 -37.11
CA GLY A 170 -26.05 -5.09 -37.05
C GLY A 170 -26.77 -5.25 -38.38
N HIS A 171 -27.76 -6.15 -38.42
CA HIS A 171 -28.70 -6.28 -39.51
C HIS A 171 -29.61 -5.04 -39.56
N GLN A 172 -29.46 -4.21 -40.60
CA GLN A 172 -30.45 -3.21 -41.01
C GLN A 172 -30.91 -3.57 -42.43
N ARG A 173 -32.17 -4.02 -42.54
CA ARG A 173 -33.00 -3.95 -43.75
C ARG A 173 -34.23 -3.13 -43.41
#